data_AF-A0A2C6A2S3-F1
#
_entry.id   AF-A0A2C6A2S3-F1
#
_cell.length_a   1.000
_cell.length_b   1.000
_cell.length_c   1.000
_cell.angle_alpha   90.00
_cell.angle_beta   90.00
_cell.angle_gamma   90.00
#
_symmetry.space_group_name_H-M   'P 1'
#
loop_
_entity.id
_entity.type
_entity.pdbx_description
1 polymer ?
#
loop_
_entity_poly.entity_id
_entity_poly.type
_entity_poly.pdbx_seq_one_letter_code
_entity_poly.pdbx_strand_id
1 'polypeptide(L)'
;MTIDCDQVTSAFRGLSIDHDSISCGAGSTQQALNETRHAENDIIAIIKSLRDGTSEVKKIFAYFQKEIRDIARIVSSSGNDDGPLWKIVEECFNNTLSTSGTLRFKNFHAQIHQSHLGKHLEPPGVFESGRDGETSCSDSQDYSANEGDSAAACLESLEHGAENARESEQTWINFWVRALSHCPDGPTLFYPSADCHVELELRDVPPLFRAFDRGSSGRNNSDLIASIASINEVSRHGKTNLLSLEKKDASEMLHKHLTKSCFGGDISDNLMSWSSSLLFVIQYAIWRCHILGHSSNDVYICAVDSKRFPRGQFARDMPLIRAYRDTAEPGGDMDRFFRFRLEDERYDNGEYLSQGAVHLTERSCVISLHDLEQAGLNNLYPDFKDPEAKKQWTKRVRYLRTFWSTEQTTTGQEIRYALRVAKKFTIFNTLDIALLLLVFKNRTIRTARTEDVQESPESLKEYGPDEVQRYLREAATMHWHGRGGFDSTNLHRSCKAQILENVFQITET
;
A
#
# COMPACT_ATOMS: atom_id res chain seq x y z
N MET A 1 -13.54 -20.00 -56.49
CA MET A 1 -12.36 -19.14 -56.24
C MET A 1 -11.51 -19.86 -55.23
N THR A 2 -10.96 -21.01 -55.60
CA THR A 2 -9.61 -21.24 -56.17
C THR A 2 -8.51 -20.86 -55.19
N ILE A 3 -7.95 -21.92 -54.60
CA ILE A 3 -6.72 -22.01 -53.83
C ILE A 3 -5.53 -21.75 -54.77
N ASP A 4 -4.48 -21.10 -54.29
CA ASP A 4 -3.13 -21.58 -54.62
C ASP A 4 -2.15 -21.36 -53.46
N CYS A 5 -1.46 -22.46 -53.15
CA CYS A 5 -0.42 -22.69 -52.17
C CYS A 5 0.79 -23.14 -52.99
N ASP A 6 1.87 -22.36 -53.03
CA ASP A 6 3.23 -22.77 -53.41
C ASP A 6 4.11 -21.50 -53.32
N GLN A 7 5.25 -21.40 -52.62
CA GLN A 7 6.22 -22.41 -52.22
C GLN A 7 7.09 -21.90 -51.06
N VAL A 8 7.44 -22.85 -50.20
CA VAL A 8 8.50 -22.79 -49.19
C VAL A 8 9.77 -23.43 -49.79
N THR A 9 10.94 -22.84 -49.53
CA THR A 9 12.32 -23.40 -49.60
C THR A 9 13.14 -23.35 -50.91
N SER A 10 14.13 -22.45 -50.93
CA SER A 10 15.50 -22.61 -51.49
C SER A 10 16.25 -21.31 -51.16
N ALA A 11 17.14 -21.19 -50.15
CA ALA A 11 18.37 -21.90 -49.84
C ALA A 11 19.50 -21.69 -50.89
N PHE A 12 20.42 -20.78 -50.52
CA PHE A 12 21.82 -20.59 -50.95
C PHE A 12 22.13 -20.03 -52.36
N ARG A 13 22.60 -18.76 -52.39
CA ARG A 13 24.00 -18.39 -52.71
C ARG A 13 24.18 -16.86 -52.69
N GLY A 14 25.15 -16.39 -51.91
CA GLY A 14 25.58 -15.00 -51.91
C GLY A 14 26.29 -14.58 -50.63
N LEU A 15 27.37 -15.28 -50.29
CA LEU A 15 28.33 -14.87 -49.27
C LEU A 15 28.94 -13.52 -49.68
N SER A 16 28.85 -12.51 -48.83
CA SER A 16 29.97 -11.61 -48.58
C SER A 16 30.00 -11.31 -47.09
N ILE A 17 30.98 -11.91 -46.44
CA ILE A 17 31.41 -11.58 -45.09
C ILE A 17 32.15 -10.25 -45.22
N ASP A 18 31.66 -9.21 -44.55
CA ASP A 18 32.56 -8.17 -44.04
C ASP A 18 32.49 -8.20 -42.52
N HIS A 19 33.64 -8.59 -41.97
CA HIS A 19 34.05 -8.29 -40.62
C HIS A 19 34.06 -6.76 -40.46
N ASP A 20 33.25 -6.24 -39.55
CA ASP A 20 33.79 -5.42 -38.47
C ASP A 20 32.80 -5.35 -37.31
N SER A 21 33.17 -6.11 -36.30
CA SER A 21 32.60 -6.16 -34.98
C SER A 21 33.15 -5.03 -34.11
N ILE A 22 32.34 -4.63 -33.11
CA ILE A 22 32.72 -3.94 -31.86
C ILE A 22 32.58 -2.41 -31.87
N SER A 23 31.34 -1.93 -31.68
CA SER A 23 31.09 -0.71 -30.88
C SER A 23 29.75 -0.75 -30.12
N CYS A 24 29.32 -1.91 -29.62
CA CYS A 24 28.19 -2.01 -28.70
C CYS A 24 28.70 -2.03 -27.26
N GLY A 25 28.82 -0.87 -26.64
CA GLY A 25 29.21 -0.76 -25.23
C GLY A 25 29.22 0.66 -24.66
N ALA A 26 29.41 1.69 -25.49
CA ALA A 26 29.45 3.08 -25.03
C ALA A 26 28.12 3.85 -25.24
N GLY A 27 27.30 3.44 -26.20
CA GLY A 27 26.06 4.14 -26.56
C GLY A 27 24.94 4.04 -25.52
N SER A 28 24.75 2.88 -24.87
CA SER A 28 23.68 2.70 -23.88
C SER A 28 24.00 3.38 -22.54
N THR A 29 25.28 3.47 -22.17
CA THR A 29 25.71 4.10 -20.91
C THR A 29 25.60 5.62 -20.96
N GLN A 30 25.96 6.23 -22.10
CA GLN A 30 25.84 7.68 -22.29
C GLN A 30 24.37 8.12 -22.37
N GLN A 31 23.52 7.30 -22.98
CA GLN A 31 22.08 7.52 -23.05
C GLN A 31 21.44 7.41 -21.65
N ALA A 32 21.72 6.35 -20.90
CA ALA A 32 21.25 6.20 -19.51
C ALA A 32 21.74 7.33 -18.58
N LEU A 33 22.97 7.82 -18.78
CA LEU A 33 23.51 8.97 -18.04
C LEU A 33 22.80 10.28 -18.40
N ASN A 34 22.41 10.47 -19.67
CA ASN A 34 21.68 11.64 -20.12
C ASN A 34 20.21 11.62 -19.64
N GLU A 35 19.57 10.46 -19.65
CA GLU A 35 18.22 10.24 -19.10
C GLU A 35 18.19 10.44 -17.58
N THR A 36 19.20 9.94 -16.85
CA THR A 36 19.37 10.20 -15.41
C THR A 36 19.51 11.70 -15.14
N ARG A 37 20.33 12.41 -15.93
CA ARG A 37 20.47 13.88 -15.83
C ARG A 37 19.17 14.61 -16.15
N HIS A 38 18.36 14.10 -17.08
CA HIS A 38 17.07 14.68 -17.41
C HIS A 38 16.08 14.51 -16.26
N ALA A 39 15.96 13.30 -15.71
CA ALA A 39 15.12 13.02 -14.54
C ALA A 39 15.55 13.84 -13.31
N GLU A 40 16.87 13.98 -13.07
CA GLU A 40 17.40 14.87 -12.03
C GLU A 40 16.97 16.33 -12.26
N ASN A 41 17.03 16.82 -13.50
CA ASN A 41 16.61 18.17 -13.85
C ASN A 41 15.09 18.36 -13.73
N ASP A 42 14.29 17.33 -14.04
CA ASP A 42 12.82 17.35 -13.92
C ASP A 42 12.37 17.32 -12.45
N ILE A 43 13.04 16.52 -11.61
CA ILE A 43 12.83 16.56 -10.15
C ILE A 43 13.19 17.95 -9.65
N ILE A 44 14.35 18.48 -10.04
CA ILE A 44 14.74 19.85 -9.66
C ILE A 44 13.74 20.88 -10.21
N ALA A 45 13.13 20.66 -11.37
CA ALA A 45 12.11 21.53 -11.94
C ALA A 45 10.78 21.46 -11.18
N ILE A 46 10.31 20.26 -10.80
CA ILE A 46 9.18 20.07 -9.88
C ILE A 46 9.45 20.79 -8.56
N ILE A 47 10.65 20.65 -8.02
CA ILE A 47 11.03 21.28 -6.76
C ILE A 47 11.11 22.79 -6.88
N LYS A 48 11.57 23.30 -8.03
CA LYS A 48 11.58 24.72 -8.35
C LYS A 48 10.19 25.25 -8.69
N SER A 49 9.24 24.43 -9.14
CA SER A 49 7.86 24.85 -9.45
C SER A 49 6.98 24.83 -8.20
N LEU A 50 7.24 23.95 -7.24
CA LEU A 50 6.68 23.94 -5.88
C LEU A 50 7.24 25.10 -5.01
N ARG A 51 7.72 26.19 -5.62
CA ARG A 51 8.56 27.27 -5.06
C ARG A 51 7.93 28.13 -3.96
N ASP A 52 6.77 27.75 -3.45
CA ASP A 52 6.21 28.28 -2.20
C ASP A 52 6.72 27.51 -0.96
N GLY A 53 7.67 26.59 -1.13
CA GLY A 53 8.35 25.91 -0.03
C GLY A 53 8.98 26.89 0.96
N THR A 54 8.65 26.72 2.25
CA THR A 54 9.22 27.46 3.37
C THR A 54 10.75 27.41 3.34
N SER A 55 11.40 28.40 3.97
CA SER A 55 12.88 28.41 4.13
C SER A 55 13.43 27.07 4.64
N GLU A 56 12.64 26.37 5.45
CA GLU A 56 12.99 25.10 6.07
C GLU A 56 13.08 23.93 5.08
N VAL A 57 12.08 23.76 4.20
CA VAL A 57 12.10 22.69 3.17
C VAL A 57 13.33 22.81 2.27
N LYS A 58 13.76 24.05 1.98
CA LYS A 58 14.97 24.29 1.16
C LYS A 58 16.24 23.80 1.86
N LYS A 59 16.35 23.95 3.17
CA LYS A 59 17.49 23.44 3.96
C LYS A 59 17.48 21.91 4.00
N ILE A 60 16.32 21.32 4.30
CA ILE A 60 16.16 19.86 4.35
C ILE A 60 16.50 19.24 3.00
N PHE A 61 16.01 19.83 1.91
CA PHE A 61 16.30 19.37 0.57
C PHE A 61 17.79 19.48 0.21
N ALA A 62 18.44 20.60 0.54
CA ALA A 62 19.86 20.79 0.29
C ALA A 62 20.72 19.75 1.03
N TYR A 63 20.32 19.36 2.25
CA TYR A 63 20.96 18.30 3.00
C TYR A 63 20.86 16.94 2.30
N PHE A 64 19.65 16.55 1.86
CA PHE A 64 19.38 15.24 1.23
C PHE A 64 19.66 15.16 -0.27
N GLN A 65 20.29 16.18 -0.86
CA GLN A 65 20.42 16.27 -2.31
C GLN A 65 21.17 15.06 -2.90
N LYS A 66 22.17 14.54 -2.19
CA LYS A 66 22.95 13.38 -2.66
C LYS A 66 22.11 12.11 -2.64
N GLU A 67 21.40 11.86 -1.55
CA GLU A 67 20.55 10.69 -1.33
C GLU A 67 19.40 10.65 -2.36
N ILE A 68 18.79 11.81 -2.66
CA ILE A 68 17.75 11.91 -3.69
C ILE A 68 18.30 11.54 -5.07
N ARG A 69 19.53 11.97 -5.41
CA ARG A 69 20.17 11.57 -6.67
C ARG A 69 20.53 10.08 -6.70
N ASP A 70 20.94 9.53 -5.55
CA ASP A 70 21.23 8.10 -5.44
C ASP A 70 19.95 7.27 -5.68
N ILE A 71 18.81 7.69 -5.09
CA ILE A 71 17.49 7.08 -5.33
C ILE A 71 17.11 7.18 -6.81
N ALA A 72 17.22 8.37 -7.42
CA ALA A 72 16.92 8.55 -8.84
C ALA A 72 17.75 7.59 -9.72
N ARG A 73 19.06 7.48 -9.46
CA ARG A 73 19.95 6.55 -10.17
C ARG A 73 19.53 5.10 -10.01
N ILE A 74 19.17 4.67 -8.80
CA ILE A 74 18.73 3.30 -8.52
C ILE A 74 17.45 2.97 -9.28
N VAL A 75 16.44 3.85 -9.22
CA VAL A 75 15.15 3.65 -9.89
C VAL A 75 15.32 3.60 -11.41
N SER A 76 16.09 4.53 -11.99
CA SER A 76 16.37 4.56 -13.43
C SER A 76 17.18 3.36 -13.92
N SER A 77 18.06 2.78 -13.08
CA SER A 77 18.88 1.62 -13.45
C SER A 77 18.12 0.29 -13.42
N SER A 78 16.89 0.25 -12.93
CA SER A 78 16.11 -0.99 -12.73
C SER A 78 15.50 -1.60 -14.00
N GLY A 79 15.75 -1.00 -15.18
CA GLY A 79 15.70 -1.72 -16.46
C GLY A 79 14.33 -1.83 -17.15
N ASN A 80 13.33 -1.03 -16.77
CA ASN A 80 12.09 -0.90 -17.54
C ASN A 80 11.91 0.55 -17.97
N ASP A 81 11.66 0.72 -19.28
CA ASP A 81 11.26 1.93 -20.04
C ASP A 81 11.20 3.22 -19.20
N ASP A 82 12.14 4.14 -19.44
CA ASP A 82 12.24 5.49 -18.87
C ASP A 82 11.55 5.62 -17.51
N GLY A 83 12.22 5.19 -16.43
CA GLY A 83 11.69 5.16 -15.07
C GLY A 83 10.88 6.42 -14.76
N PRO A 84 9.53 6.37 -14.85
CA PRO A 84 8.76 7.57 -15.01
C PRO A 84 8.90 8.41 -13.75
N LEU A 85 9.07 9.72 -13.91
CA LEU A 85 9.39 10.68 -12.85
C LEU A 85 8.64 10.42 -11.53
N TRP A 86 7.38 10.00 -11.62
CA TRP A 86 6.57 9.64 -10.45
C TRP A 86 7.11 8.48 -9.62
N LYS A 87 7.75 7.46 -10.20
CA LYS A 87 8.40 6.36 -9.47
C LYS A 87 9.56 6.86 -8.60
N ILE A 88 10.33 7.83 -9.10
CA ILE A 88 11.44 8.42 -8.33
C ILE A 88 10.88 9.22 -7.15
N VAL A 89 9.86 10.05 -7.42
CA VAL A 89 9.19 10.84 -6.37
C VAL A 89 8.52 9.92 -5.34
N GLU A 90 7.93 8.80 -5.77
CA GLU A 90 7.32 7.79 -4.91
C GLU A 90 8.35 7.12 -4.00
N GLU A 91 9.50 6.71 -4.56
CA GLU A 91 10.57 6.12 -3.78
C GLU A 91 11.15 7.11 -2.75
N CYS A 92 11.26 8.39 -3.12
CA CYS A 92 11.65 9.44 -2.18
C CYS A 92 10.63 9.58 -1.04
N PHE A 93 9.34 9.63 -1.36
CA PHE A 93 8.27 9.67 -0.36
C PHE A 93 8.34 8.45 0.58
N ASN A 94 8.48 7.24 0.05
CA ASN A 94 8.60 6.03 0.86
C ASN A 94 9.81 6.08 1.80
N ASN A 95 10.94 6.61 1.34
CA ASN A 95 12.14 6.81 2.16
C ASN A 95 11.94 7.82 3.30
N THR A 96 11.03 8.79 3.18
CA THR A 96 10.72 9.70 4.28
C THR A 96 9.93 9.04 5.41
N LEU A 97 9.09 8.04 5.08
CA LEU A 97 8.22 7.36 6.03
C LEU A 97 8.84 6.08 6.63
N SER A 98 9.75 5.44 5.90
CA SER A 98 10.39 4.19 6.34
C SER A 98 11.28 4.41 7.56
N THR A 99 11.28 3.48 8.51
CA THR A 99 12.16 3.52 9.69
C THR A 99 13.64 3.35 9.32
N SER A 100 13.94 2.66 8.23
CA SER A 100 15.27 2.50 7.65
C SER A 100 15.57 3.44 6.49
N GLY A 101 14.65 4.38 6.20
CA GLY A 101 14.77 5.28 5.06
C GLY A 101 15.95 6.26 5.17
N THR A 102 16.55 6.58 4.04
CA THR A 102 17.69 7.52 3.99
C THR A 102 17.24 8.97 4.13
N LEU A 103 16.04 9.30 3.62
CA LEU A 103 15.44 10.65 3.61
C LEU A 103 14.63 10.99 4.87
N ARG A 104 14.78 10.22 5.95
CA ARG A 104 14.06 10.49 7.21
C ARG A 104 14.48 11.83 7.82
N PHE A 105 13.50 12.65 8.21
CA PHE A 105 13.77 13.94 8.85
C PHE A 105 14.69 13.82 10.08
N LYS A 106 14.56 12.73 10.85
CA LYS A 106 15.44 12.46 12.01
C LYS A 106 16.94 12.47 11.67
N ASN A 107 17.32 12.08 10.45
CA ASN A 107 18.72 12.09 10.01
C ASN A 107 19.25 13.53 9.83
N PHE A 108 18.39 14.44 9.37
CA PHE A 108 18.70 15.88 9.29
C PHE A 108 18.72 16.53 10.68
N HIS A 109 17.71 16.23 11.50
CA HIS A 109 17.59 16.74 12.85
C HIS A 109 18.78 16.36 13.74
N ALA A 110 19.23 15.11 13.69
CA ALA A 110 20.39 14.63 14.45
C ALA A 110 21.67 15.41 14.10
N GLN A 111 21.88 15.75 12.82
CA GLN A 111 23.04 16.51 12.38
C GLN A 111 22.99 17.97 12.86
N ILE A 112 21.83 18.62 12.78
CA ILE A 112 21.65 19.98 13.30
C ILE A 112 21.94 20.01 14.80
N HIS A 113 21.37 19.08 15.58
CA HIS A 113 21.63 18.99 17.02
C HIS A 113 23.11 18.78 17.36
N GLN A 114 23.83 17.92 16.63
CA GLN A 114 25.28 17.74 16.81
C GLN A 114 26.06 19.02 16.49
N SER A 115 25.62 19.78 15.47
CA SER A 115 26.24 21.05 15.07
C SER A 115 26.03 22.18 16.08
N HIS A 116 24.92 22.15 16.84
CA HIS A 116 24.62 23.12 17.90
C HIS A 116 25.30 22.79 19.23
N LEU A 117 25.39 21.51 19.62
CA LEU A 117 26.13 21.11 20.83
C LEU A 117 27.65 21.33 20.70
N GLY A 118 28.22 21.16 19.51
CA GLY A 118 29.65 21.40 19.26
C GLY A 118 30.08 22.87 19.43
N LYS A 119 29.15 23.82 19.49
CA LYS A 119 29.43 25.26 19.70
C LYS A 119 29.38 25.70 21.16
N HIS A 120 28.93 24.85 22.09
CA HIS A 120 28.79 25.19 23.51
C HIS A 120 29.82 24.49 24.43
N LEU A 121 30.77 23.74 23.86
CA LEU A 121 31.90 23.14 24.57
C LEU A 121 33.22 23.70 24.03
N GLU A 122 33.43 25.01 24.18
CA GLU A 122 34.81 25.50 24.30
C GLU A 122 35.24 25.29 25.76
N PRO A 123 36.37 24.60 26.04
CA PRO A 123 36.85 24.44 27.40
C PRO A 123 37.21 25.83 27.97
N PRO A 124 36.91 26.13 29.25
CA PRO A 124 37.29 27.40 29.83
C PRO A 124 38.80 27.57 29.72
N GLY A 125 39.20 28.65 29.05
CA GLY A 125 40.59 29.00 28.82
C GLY A 125 41.38 29.00 30.12
N VAL A 126 42.56 28.38 30.05
CA VAL A 126 43.63 28.47 31.04
C VAL A 126 43.87 29.95 31.36
N PHE A 127 43.47 30.40 32.55
CA PHE A 127 43.92 31.67 33.10
C PHE A 127 44.96 31.40 34.19
N GLU A 128 46.13 31.97 33.94
CA GLU A 128 47.33 31.87 34.74
C GLU A 128 47.15 32.36 36.18
N SER A 129 47.95 31.75 37.05
CA SER A 129 48.19 32.07 38.45
C SER A 129 48.54 33.55 38.73
N GLY A 130 47.92 34.12 39.77
CA GLY A 130 48.29 35.41 40.34
C GLY A 130 47.75 35.62 41.76
N ARG A 131 48.63 35.36 42.74
CA ARG A 131 48.60 35.52 44.21
C ARG A 131 47.76 36.61 44.91
N ASP A 132 47.30 36.19 46.10
CA ASP A 132 47.23 36.82 47.43
C ASP A 132 46.13 37.84 47.79
N GLY A 133 45.41 37.53 48.88
CA GLY A 133 44.62 38.49 49.67
C GLY A 133 43.47 37.86 50.49
N GLU A 134 43.78 37.33 51.67
CA GLU A 134 42.82 36.89 52.69
C GLU A 134 41.85 38.01 53.11
N THR A 135 40.55 37.73 53.28
CA THR A 135 39.77 38.17 54.47
C THR A 135 38.52 37.31 54.66
N SER A 136 38.22 37.06 55.92
CA SER A 136 37.32 36.08 56.52
C SER A 136 35.83 36.48 56.56
N CYS A 137 35.02 35.47 56.95
CA CYS A 137 33.75 35.52 57.68
C CYS A 137 32.42 35.62 56.90
N SER A 138 31.81 34.43 56.76
CA SER A 138 30.45 34.07 57.21
C SER A 138 29.31 35.07 57.00
N ASP A 139 28.36 34.71 56.12
CA ASP A 139 26.93 34.91 56.38
C ASP A 139 26.06 33.90 55.61
N SER A 140 25.18 33.25 56.40
CA SER A 140 23.85 32.69 56.09
C SER A 140 23.50 32.18 54.69
N GLN A 141 23.21 30.87 54.66
CA GLN A 141 21.94 30.28 54.20
C GLN A 141 21.16 31.04 53.11
N ASP A 142 21.25 30.58 51.86
CA ASP A 142 20.06 30.35 51.02
C ASP A 142 20.43 29.47 49.79
N TYR A 143 20.34 28.15 49.97
CA TYR A 143 20.45 27.17 48.89
C TYR A 143 19.27 26.21 48.99
N SER A 144 18.07 26.64 48.59
CA SER A 144 16.97 25.72 48.24
C SER A 144 15.75 26.47 47.70
N ALA A 145 15.78 26.94 46.44
CA ALA A 145 14.55 27.36 45.75
C ALA A 145 14.60 27.44 44.21
N ASN A 146 15.65 26.98 43.51
CA ASN A 146 15.77 27.24 42.05
C ASN A 146 15.98 26.01 41.15
N GLU A 147 16.02 24.79 41.70
CA GLU A 147 16.12 23.58 40.86
C GLU A 147 14.78 23.18 40.23
N GLY A 148 13.65 23.47 40.88
CA GLY A 148 12.31 23.17 40.36
C GLY A 148 11.95 24.01 39.13
N ASP A 149 12.22 25.31 39.16
CA ASP A 149 11.93 26.22 38.05
C ASP A 149 12.89 26.02 36.86
N SER A 150 14.15 25.63 37.13
CA SER A 150 15.13 25.29 36.10
C SER A 150 14.81 23.96 35.38
N ALA A 151 14.35 22.95 36.13
CA ALA A 151 13.92 21.67 35.55
C ALA A 151 12.62 21.83 34.72
N ALA A 152 11.67 22.64 35.19
CA ALA A 152 10.44 22.94 34.46
C ALA A 152 10.72 23.70 33.14
N ALA A 153 11.59 24.73 33.17
CA ALA A 153 12.00 25.45 31.97
C ALA A 153 12.77 24.58 30.97
N CYS A 154 13.56 23.62 31.46
CA CYS A 154 14.27 22.65 30.62
C CYS A 154 13.28 21.68 29.93
N LEU A 155 12.28 21.17 30.65
CA LEU A 155 11.23 20.32 30.09
C LEU A 155 10.41 21.08 29.03
N GLU A 156 10.01 22.31 29.33
CA GLU A 156 9.26 23.15 28.39
C GLU A 156 10.07 23.44 27.11
N SER A 157 11.38 23.68 27.23
CA SER A 157 12.27 23.87 26.08
C SER A 157 12.45 22.60 25.25
N LEU A 158 12.52 21.42 25.90
CA LEU A 158 12.58 20.13 25.23
C LEU A 158 11.28 19.79 24.50
N GLU A 159 10.13 20.08 25.11
CA GLU A 159 8.81 19.90 24.51
C GLU A 159 8.61 20.81 23.29
N HIS A 160 8.96 22.10 23.41
CA HIS A 160 8.94 23.03 22.27
C HIS A 160 9.89 22.59 21.15
N GLY A 161 11.09 22.10 21.48
CA GLY A 161 12.02 21.54 20.51
C GLY A 161 11.47 20.31 19.79
N ALA A 162 10.83 19.41 20.54
CA ALA A 162 10.20 18.22 19.99
C ALA A 162 9.01 18.54 19.08
N GLU A 163 8.20 19.54 19.44
CA GLU A 163 7.05 19.96 18.63
C GLU A 163 7.50 20.62 17.32
N ASN A 164 8.47 21.54 17.38
CA ASN A 164 9.05 22.14 16.18
C ASN A 164 9.67 21.09 15.23
N ALA A 165 10.27 20.03 15.79
CA ALA A 165 10.81 18.92 15.02
C ALA A 165 9.70 18.10 14.33
N ARG A 166 8.57 17.86 15.02
CA ARG A 166 7.40 17.19 14.44
C ARG A 166 6.77 18.00 13.32
N GLU A 167 6.60 19.31 13.51
CA GLU A 167 6.09 20.21 12.47
C GLU A 167 7.00 20.22 11.23
N SER A 168 8.32 20.21 11.44
CA SER A 168 9.31 20.17 10.36
C SER A 168 9.31 18.82 9.64
N GLU A 169 9.20 17.71 10.38
CA GLU A 169 9.03 16.35 9.82
C GLU A 169 7.76 16.28 8.97
N GLN A 170 6.63 16.78 9.48
CA GLN A 170 5.37 16.82 8.76
C GLN A 170 5.44 17.71 7.52
N THR A 171 6.12 18.85 7.62
CA THR A 171 6.36 19.75 6.47
C THR A 171 7.17 19.05 5.37
N TRP A 172 8.16 18.25 5.76
CA TRP A 172 8.96 17.46 4.82
C TRP A 172 8.14 16.37 4.12
N ILE A 173 7.28 15.66 4.87
CA ILE A 173 6.38 14.65 4.29
C ILE A 173 5.38 15.32 3.35
N ASN A 174 4.76 16.43 3.77
CA ASN A 174 3.79 17.20 2.98
C ASN A 174 4.38 17.68 1.65
N PHE A 175 5.67 18.03 1.63
CA PHE A 175 6.38 18.39 0.41
C PHE A 175 6.37 17.24 -0.61
N TRP A 176 6.67 16.01 -0.19
CA TRP A 176 6.67 14.85 -1.09
C TRP A 176 5.26 14.44 -1.53
N VAL A 177 4.26 14.55 -0.64
CA VAL A 177 2.85 14.34 -1.00
C VAL A 177 2.42 15.31 -2.10
N ARG A 178 2.80 16.60 -1.98
CA ARG A 178 2.54 17.61 -3.02
C ARG A 178 3.31 17.31 -4.30
N ALA A 179 4.56 16.86 -4.21
CA ALA A 179 5.34 16.47 -5.38
C ALA A 179 4.69 15.31 -6.15
N LEU A 180 4.17 14.30 -5.44
CA LEU A 180 3.44 13.18 -6.04
C LEU A 180 2.15 13.63 -6.73
N SER A 181 1.37 14.50 -6.09
CA SER A 181 0.10 14.97 -6.67
C SER A 181 0.29 15.83 -7.91
N HIS A 182 1.40 16.57 -8.01
CA HIS A 182 1.75 17.39 -9.17
C HIS A 182 2.51 16.61 -10.25
N CYS A 183 2.99 15.41 -9.95
CA CYS A 183 3.67 14.59 -10.94
C CYS A 183 2.66 14.06 -11.97
N PRO A 184 2.90 14.24 -13.27
CA PRO A 184 2.17 13.52 -14.31
C PRO A 184 2.22 12.02 -14.02
N ASP A 185 1.07 11.35 -14.14
CA ASP A 185 0.91 9.92 -13.84
C ASP A 185 1.25 9.49 -12.38
N GLY A 186 1.52 10.45 -11.49
CA GLY A 186 1.72 10.16 -10.07
C GLY A 186 0.45 9.69 -9.36
N PRO A 187 0.58 8.90 -8.29
CA PRO A 187 -0.56 8.44 -7.50
C PRO A 187 -1.25 9.60 -6.77
N THR A 188 -2.57 9.51 -6.63
CA THR A 188 -3.33 10.39 -5.73
C THR A 188 -3.51 9.68 -4.39
N LEU A 189 -2.92 10.24 -3.34
CA LEU A 189 -2.89 9.66 -1.99
C LEU A 189 -4.02 10.21 -1.11
N PHE A 190 -4.59 9.35 -0.27
CA PHE A 190 -5.34 9.73 0.92
C PHE A 190 -4.36 10.24 1.99
N TYR A 191 -3.99 11.51 1.88
CA TYR A 191 -3.12 12.16 2.85
C TYR A 191 -3.82 13.39 3.43
N PRO A 192 -3.97 13.53 4.76
CA PRO A 192 -4.65 14.67 5.35
C PRO A 192 -3.84 15.95 5.07
N SER A 193 -4.53 17.02 4.67
CA SER A 193 -3.94 18.36 4.70
C SER A 193 -3.75 18.79 6.17
N ALA A 194 -2.92 19.81 6.41
CA ALA A 194 -2.72 20.37 7.75
C ALA A 194 -4.05 20.77 8.44
N ASP A 195 -5.07 21.14 7.67
CA ASP A 195 -6.40 21.54 8.15
C ASP A 195 -7.41 20.37 8.22
N CYS A 196 -6.98 19.14 7.94
CA CYS A 196 -7.86 17.97 7.85
C CYS A 196 -7.82 17.18 9.17
N HIS A 197 -8.92 17.21 9.92
CA HIS A 197 -9.07 16.46 11.17
C HIS A 197 -9.46 14.98 10.99
N VAL A 198 -9.23 14.42 9.80
CA VAL A 198 -9.49 12.99 9.55
C VAL A 198 -8.26 12.19 9.94
N GLU A 199 -8.31 11.55 11.11
CA GLU A 199 -7.29 10.59 11.52
C GLU A 199 -7.44 9.31 10.70
N LEU A 200 -6.68 9.23 9.60
CA LEU A 200 -6.43 7.97 8.91
C LEU A 200 -5.15 7.37 9.43
N GLU A 201 -5.26 6.25 10.14
CA GLU A 201 -4.09 5.45 10.43
C GLU A 201 -3.60 4.79 9.14
N LEU A 202 -2.42 5.21 8.67
CA LEU A 202 -1.75 4.65 7.49
C LEU A 202 -1.13 3.28 7.84
N ARG A 203 -1.93 2.33 8.32
CA ARG A 203 -1.49 0.98 8.70
C ARG A 203 -1.07 0.15 7.49
N ASP A 204 -0.41 -0.96 7.77
CA ASP A 204 -0.13 -1.97 6.75
C ASP A 204 -1.45 -2.52 6.20
N VAL A 205 -1.67 -2.31 4.92
CA VAL A 205 -2.86 -2.75 4.22
C VAL A 205 -2.64 -4.22 3.82
N PRO A 206 -3.58 -5.15 4.04
CA PRO A 206 -3.48 -6.52 3.53
C PRO A 206 -3.51 -6.54 1.98
N PRO A 207 -3.19 -7.66 1.32
CA PRO A 207 -3.42 -7.81 -0.12
C PRO A 207 -4.84 -7.39 -0.49
N LEU A 208 -4.98 -6.62 -1.57
CA LEU A 208 -6.27 -6.14 -2.04
C LEU A 208 -6.65 -6.76 -3.37
N PHE A 209 -7.95 -6.94 -3.57
CA PHE A 209 -8.52 -7.64 -4.70
C PHE A 209 -9.64 -6.81 -5.33
N ARG A 210 -9.78 -6.90 -6.65
CA ARG A 210 -10.88 -6.28 -7.40
C ARG A 210 -11.28 -7.18 -8.56
N ALA A 211 -12.58 -7.48 -8.68
CA ALA A 211 -13.09 -8.12 -9.88
C ALA A 211 -13.54 -7.07 -10.90
N PHE A 212 -13.22 -7.29 -12.17
CA PHE A 212 -13.61 -6.40 -13.26
C PHE A 212 -13.88 -7.18 -14.56
N ASP A 213 -14.59 -6.52 -15.47
CA ASP A 213 -14.84 -6.97 -16.86
C ASP A 213 -15.03 -5.72 -17.75
N ARG A 214 -15.42 -5.92 -19.01
CA ARG A 214 -15.62 -4.81 -19.97
C ARG A 214 -16.70 -3.80 -19.57
N GLY A 215 -17.63 -4.17 -18.69
CA GLY A 215 -18.69 -3.31 -18.18
C GLY A 215 -18.35 -2.63 -16.85
N SER A 216 -17.15 -2.82 -16.30
CA SER A 216 -16.71 -2.13 -15.08
C SER A 216 -16.44 -0.65 -15.32
N SER A 217 -16.79 0.19 -14.34
CA SER A 217 -16.54 1.63 -14.41
C SER A 217 -15.05 1.97 -14.35
N GLY A 218 -14.69 3.09 -14.99
CA GLY A 218 -13.31 3.56 -15.12
C GLY A 218 -12.50 2.70 -16.10
N ARG A 219 -11.17 2.82 -16.04
CA ARG A 219 -10.25 1.95 -16.80
C ARG A 219 -9.80 0.81 -15.90
N ASN A 220 -9.90 -0.42 -16.40
CA ASN A 220 -9.49 -1.62 -15.68
C ASN A 220 -8.74 -2.54 -16.65
N ASN A 221 -7.41 -2.60 -16.54
CA ASN A 221 -6.58 -3.53 -17.31
C ASN A 221 -5.39 -4.02 -16.47
N SER A 222 -4.45 -4.78 -17.07
CA SER A 222 -3.29 -5.35 -16.37
C SER A 222 -2.27 -4.34 -15.87
N ASP A 223 -2.25 -3.14 -16.44
CA ASP A 223 -1.20 -2.14 -16.20
C ASP A 223 -1.72 -0.94 -15.41
N LEU A 224 -3.03 -0.71 -15.43
CA LEU A 224 -3.68 0.47 -14.90
C LEU A 224 -5.12 0.18 -14.46
N ILE A 225 -5.42 0.57 -13.23
CA ILE A 225 -6.80 0.76 -12.75
C ILE A 225 -6.99 2.25 -12.47
N ALA A 226 -7.98 2.88 -13.08
CA ALA A 226 -8.21 4.32 -12.93
C ALA A 226 -9.70 4.67 -12.81
N SER A 227 -9.99 5.65 -11.96
CA SER A 227 -11.32 6.22 -11.77
C SER A 227 -11.85 6.87 -13.05
N ILE A 228 -13.17 7.11 -13.12
CA ILE A 228 -13.78 7.82 -14.26
C ILE A 228 -13.22 9.24 -14.33
N ALA A 229 -13.12 9.94 -13.20
CA ALA A 229 -12.58 11.28 -13.15
C ALA A 229 -11.12 11.34 -13.64
N SER A 230 -10.31 10.31 -13.39
CA SER A 230 -8.91 10.29 -13.81
C SER A 230 -8.70 10.09 -15.31
N ILE A 231 -9.61 9.40 -15.99
CA ILE A 231 -9.48 9.14 -17.44
C ILE A 231 -10.24 10.18 -18.29
N ASN A 232 -11.06 11.02 -17.64
CA ASN A 232 -11.84 12.02 -18.31
C ASN A 232 -11.15 13.38 -18.21
N GLU A 233 -10.59 13.85 -19.32
CA GLU A 233 -9.87 15.13 -19.40
C GLU A 233 -10.70 16.35 -18.99
N VAL A 234 -12.03 16.25 -19.05
CA VAL A 234 -12.95 17.31 -18.62
C VAL A 234 -13.07 17.38 -17.09
N SER A 235 -12.79 16.28 -16.40
CA SER A 235 -12.94 16.21 -14.94
C SER A 235 -11.75 16.84 -14.24
N ARG A 236 -12.02 17.89 -13.46
CA ARG A 236 -11.03 18.52 -12.58
C ARG A 236 -10.70 17.68 -11.34
N HIS A 237 -11.42 16.58 -11.12
CA HIS A 237 -11.33 15.79 -9.89
C HIS A 237 -10.34 14.63 -9.98
N GLY A 238 -9.82 14.29 -11.16
CA GLY A 238 -8.98 13.10 -11.38
C GLY A 238 -7.68 13.01 -10.55
N LYS A 239 -7.22 14.14 -10.01
CA LYS A 239 -6.04 14.25 -9.13
C LYS A 239 -6.37 14.91 -7.78
N THR A 240 -7.65 15.18 -7.52
CA THR A 240 -8.09 15.83 -6.28
C THR A 240 -8.24 14.80 -5.19
N ASN A 241 -7.54 15.02 -4.08
CA ASN A 241 -7.63 14.17 -2.90
C ASN A 241 -8.96 14.41 -2.18
N LEU A 242 -9.73 13.36 -1.90
CA LEU A 242 -10.99 13.37 -1.16
C LEU A 242 -10.86 14.14 0.16
N LEU A 243 -9.73 13.98 0.87
CA LEU A 243 -9.50 14.64 2.16
C LEU A 243 -9.22 16.15 2.05
N SER A 244 -8.98 16.64 0.84
CA SER A 244 -8.81 18.07 0.54
C SER A 244 -10.09 18.77 0.08
N LEU A 245 -11.16 18.01 -0.16
CA LEU A 245 -12.46 18.56 -0.53
C LEU A 245 -13.17 19.14 0.71
N GLU A 246 -14.14 20.04 0.47
CA GLU A 246 -15.07 20.44 1.51
C GLU A 246 -15.79 19.19 2.06
N LYS A 247 -16.03 19.14 3.37
CA LYS A 247 -16.60 17.94 4.03
C LYS A 247 -17.90 17.45 3.36
N LYS A 248 -18.73 18.38 2.88
CA LYS A 248 -19.98 18.06 2.18
C LYS A 248 -19.72 17.43 0.81
N ASP A 249 -18.81 17.99 0.01
CA ASP A 249 -18.47 17.43 -1.30
C ASP A 249 -17.81 16.05 -1.17
N ALA A 250 -16.93 15.89 -0.17
CA ALA A 250 -16.30 14.61 0.14
C ALA A 250 -17.33 13.55 0.55
N SER A 251 -18.29 13.90 1.41
CA SER A 251 -19.31 12.95 1.87
C SER A 251 -20.29 12.57 0.76
N GLU A 252 -20.67 13.52 -0.10
CA GLU A 252 -21.47 13.26 -1.28
C GLU A 252 -20.75 12.35 -2.28
N MET A 253 -19.47 12.61 -2.57
CA MET A 253 -18.66 11.76 -3.46
C MET A 253 -18.54 10.34 -2.89
N LEU A 254 -18.23 10.21 -1.60
CA LEU A 254 -18.12 8.92 -0.92
C LEU A 254 -19.45 8.16 -0.95
N HIS A 255 -20.55 8.82 -0.61
CA HIS A 255 -21.89 8.21 -0.62
C HIS A 255 -22.29 7.74 -2.02
N LYS A 256 -22.13 8.61 -3.03
CA LYS A 256 -22.43 8.26 -4.43
C LYS A 256 -21.57 7.09 -4.90
N HIS A 257 -20.28 7.08 -4.57
CA HIS A 257 -19.37 6.00 -4.97
C HIS A 257 -19.77 4.65 -4.38
N LEU A 258 -20.17 4.61 -3.10
CA LEU A 258 -20.51 3.38 -2.39
C LEU A 258 -21.92 2.86 -2.71
N THR A 259 -22.81 3.73 -3.23
CA THR A 259 -24.20 3.37 -3.57
C THR A 259 -24.46 3.20 -5.07
N LYS A 260 -23.51 3.60 -5.93
CA LYS A 260 -23.70 3.52 -7.39
C LYS A 260 -23.93 2.09 -7.87
N SER A 261 -24.64 2.00 -9.00
CA SER A 261 -24.75 0.76 -9.76
C SER A 261 -23.36 0.26 -10.19
N CYS A 262 -23.17 -1.06 -10.16
CA CYS A 262 -21.93 -1.73 -10.55
C CYS A 262 -21.46 -1.43 -11.99
N PHE A 263 -22.36 -0.91 -12.83
CA PHE A 263 -22.16 -0.65 -14.27
C PHE A 263 -22.21 0.84 -14.62
N GLY A 264 -22.25 1.72 -13.61
CA GLY A 264 -22.29 3.17 -13.79
C GLY A 264 -21.20 3.88 -12.99
N GLY A 265 -21.11 5.18 -13.19
CA GLY A 265 -20.32 6.06 -12.35
C GLY A 265 -20.42 7.50 -12.80
N ASP A 266 -20.16 8.40 -11.87
CA ASP A 266 -20.18 9.84 -12.11
C ASP A 266 -18.86 10.28 -12.77
N ILE A 267 -18.90 11.28 -13.64
CA ILE A 267 -17.70 11.84 -14.28
C ILE A 267 -16.76 12.52 -13.28
N SER A 268 -17.27 12.90 -12.11
CA SER A 268 -16.53 13.46 -10.99
C SER A 268 -16.05 12.41 -9.99
N ASP A 269 -16.45 11.14 -10.15
CA ASP A 269 -16.05 10.07 -9.24
C ASP A 269 -14.56 9.73 -9.42
N ASN A 270 -13.76 10.18 -8.45
CA ASN A 270 -12.33 9.95 -8.42
C ASN A 270 -11.93 8.68 -7.65
N LEU A 271 -12.89 7.87 -7.20
CA LEU A 271 -12.63 6.73 -6.34
C LEU A 271 -12.67 5.41 -7.10
N MET A 272 -11.96 4.39 -6.59
CA MET A 272 -12.03 3.01 -7.05
C MET A 272 -12.07 2.05 -5.86
N SER A 273 -13.09 1.17 -5.83
CA SER A 273 -13.20 0.13 -4.80
C SER A 273 -12.24 -1.04 -4.99
N TRP A 274 -11.71 -1.49 -3.87
CA TRP A 274 -10.91 -2.68 -3.67
C TRP A 274 -11.46 -3.42 -2.45
N SER A 275 -11.14 -4.70 -2.31
CA SER A 275 -11.54 -5.50 -1.16
C SER A 275 -10.37 -6.32 -0.64
N SER A 276 -10.16 -6.34 0.67
CA SER A 276 -9.23 -7.28 1.31
C SER A 276 -9.78 -8.71 1.37
N SER A 277 -11.07 -8.91 1.08
CA SER A 277 -11.72 -10.21 1.07
C SER A 277 -11.72 -10.84 -0.33
N LEU A 278 -10.76 -11.75 -0.57
CA LEU A 278 -10.77 -12.55 -1.81
C LEU A 278 -12.04 -13.40 -1.93
N LEU A 279 -12.60 -13.88 -0.81
CA LEU A 279 -13.90 -14.58 -0.78
C LEU A 279 -15.01 -13.71 -1.41
N PHE A 280 -15.11 -12.47 -0.97
CA PHE A 280 -16.09 -11.52 -1.48
C PHE A 280 -15.88 -11.25 -2.97
N VAL A 281 -14.63 -11.05 -3.40
CA VAL A 281 -14.30 -10.75 -4.81
C VAL A 281 -14.55 -11.94 -5.73
N ILE A 282 -14.26 -13.17 -5.29
CA ILE A 282 -14.59 -14.39 -6.04
C ILE A 282 -16.11 -14.53 -6.21
N GLN A 283 -16.88 -14.38 -5.11
CA GLN A 283 -18.33 -14.45 -5.19
C GLN A 283 -18.89 -13.32 -6.08
N TYR A 284 -18.29 -12.13 -6.04
CA TYR A 284 -18.66 -11.03 -6.92
C TYR A 284 -18.42 -11.40 -8.40
N ALA A 285 -17.25 -11.95 -8.73
CA ALA A 285 -16.92 -12.38 -10.08
C ALA A 285 -17.92 -13.43 -10.60
N ILE A 286 -18.27 -14.42 -9.77
CA ILE A 286 -19.27 -15.44 -10.09
C ILE A 286 -20.65 -14.81 -10.36
N TRP A 287 -21.08 -13.89 -9.49
CA TRP A 287 -22.34 -13.17 -9.65
C TRP A 287 -22.37 -12.35 -10.94
N ARG A 288 -21.27 -11.66 -11.28
CA ARG A 288 -21.17 -10.88 -12.53
C ARG A 288 -21.26 -11.76 -13.77
N CYS A 289 -20.56 -12.90 -13.80
CA CYS A 289 -20.70 -13.88 -14.87
C CYS A 289 -22.16 -14.27 -15.08
N HIS A 290 -22.88 -14.52 -13.99
CA HIS A 290 -24.28 -14.96 -14.06
C HIS A 290 -25.24 -13.86 -14.53
N ILE A 291 -25.17 -12.67 -13.93
CA ILE A 291 -26.13 -11.58 -14.21
C ILE A 291 -25.91 -10.94 -15.58
N LEU A 292 -24.66 -10.90 -16.05
CA LEU A 292 -24.32 -10.32 -17.36
C LEU A 292 -24.28 -11.36 -18.48
N GLY A 293 -24.40 -12.65 -18.15
CA GLY A 293 -24.20 -13.74 -19.11
C GLY A 293 -22.78 -13.80 -19.66
N HIS A 294 -21.79 -13.26 -18.94
CA HIS A 294 -20.39 -13.30 -19.33
C HIS A 294 -19.79 -14.69 -19.13
N SER A 295 -18.84 -15.05 -19.98
CA SER A 295 -17.98 -16.21 -19.75
C SER A 295 -17.07 -15.96 -18.54
N SER A 296 -16.70 -17.01 -17.80
CA SER A 296 -15.69 -16.88 -16.74
C SER A 296 -14.29 -16.50 -17.27
N ASN A 297 -14.08 -16.56 -18.59
CA ASN A 297 -12.88 -16.04 -19.26
C ASN A 297 -12.85 -14.51 -19.36
N ASP A 298 -14.02 -13.86 -19.34
CA ASP A 298 -14.17 -12.41 -19.56
C ASP A 298 -14.27 -11.61 -18.25
N VAL A 299 -14.27 -12.31 -17.11
CA VAL A 299 -14.28 -11.70 -15.78
C VAL A 299 -12.95 -11.98 -15.10
N TYR A 300 -12.28 -10.92 -14.70
CA TYR A 300 -10.92 -10.94 -14.16
C TYR A 300 -10.92 -10.54 -12.69
N ILE A 301 -9.94 -11.05 -11.95
CA ILE A 301 -9.59 -10.64 -10.60
C ILE A 301 -8.19 -10.05 -10.65
N CYS A 302 -8.09 -8.76 -10.35
CA CYS A 302 -6.83 -8.08 -10.07
C CYS A 302 -6.51 -8.26 -8.59
N ALA A 303 -5.28 -8.65 -8.28
CA ALA A 303 -4.75 -8.70 -6.93
C ALA A 303 -3.51 -7.80 -6.86
N VAL A 304 -3.44 -6.93 -5.85
CA VAL A 304 -2.32 -6.00 -5.64
C VAL A 304 -1.62 -6.30 -4.31
N ASP A 305 -0.30 -6.31 -4.35
CA ASP A 305 0.51 -6.31 -3.13
C ASP A 305 0.62 -4.87 -2.65
N SER A 306 -0.26 -4.49 -1.73
CA SER A 306 -0.37 -3.17 -1.12
C SER A 306 0.96 -2.64 -0.55
N LYS A 307 1.87 -3.53 -0.14
CA LYS A 307 3.20 -3.15 0.39
C LYS A 307 4.11 -2.53 -0.66
N ARG A 308 3.79 -2.73 -1.95
CA ARG A 308 4.53 -2.17 -3.09
C ARG A 308 3.95 -0.83 -3.57
N PHE A 309 2.96 -0.31 -2.87
CA PHE A 309 2.34 0.99 -3.14
C PHE A 309 2.71 1.99 -2.04
N PRO A 310 2.75 3.29 -2.35
CA PRO A 310 3.03 4.31 -1.35
C PRO A 310 1.94 4.31 -0.27
N ARG A 311 2.33 4.57 0.98
CA ARG A 311 1.38 4.71 2.09
C ARG A 311 0.36 5.81 1.77
N GLY A 312 -0.91 5.53 2.00
CA GLY A 312 -2.01 6.43 1.62
C GLY A 312 -2.56 6.17 0.20
N GLN A 313 -1.99 5.26 -0.60
CA GLN A 313 -2.57 4.88 -1.88
C GLN A 313 -3.97 4.27 -1.73
N PHE A 314 -4.17 3.52 -0.65
CA PHE A 314 -5.42 2.86 -0.30
C PHE A 314 -5.88 3.32 1.08
N ALA A 315 -7.17 3.60 1.22
CA ALA A 315 -7.80 3.92 2.50
C ALA A 315 -9.02 3.04 2.73
N ARG A 316 -9.19 2.52 3.94
CA ARG A 316 -10.40 1.75 4.29
C ARG A 316 -11.61 2.67 4.26
N ASP A 317 -12.76 2.15 3.81
CA ASP A 317 -13.99 2.92 3.74
C ASP A 317 -14.53 3.32 5.13
N MET A 318 -14.44 2.42 6.13
CA MET A 318 -15.05 2.63 7.44
C MET A 318 -14.54 3.88 8.19
N PRO A 319 -13.22 4.16 8.29
CA PRO A 319 -12.74 5.43 8.84
C PRO A 319 -13.23 6.66 8.07
N LEU A 320 -13.28 6.59 6.74
CA LEU A 320 -13.79 7.69 5.89
C LEU A 320 -15.28 7.93 6.15
N ILE A 321 -16.08 6.87 6.23
CA ILE A 321 -17.51 6.94 6.54
C ILE A 321 -17.72 7.57 7.92
N ARG A 322 -16.94 7.17 8.94
CA ARG A 322 -17.01 7.77 10.28
C ARG A 322 -16.70 9.27 10.24
N ALA A 323 -15.65 9.65 9.53
CA ALA A 323 -15.20 11.04 9.43
C ALA A 323 -16.21 11.98 8.76
N TYR A 324 -17.00 11.46 7.83
CA TYR A 324 -17.96 12.26 7.05
C TYR A 324 -19.42 12.07 7.48
N ARG A 325 -19.71 11.16 8.41
CA ARG A 325 -21.08 10.88 8.85
C ARG A 325 -21.84 12.12 9.30
N ASP A 326 -21.19 12.98 10.09
CA ASP A 326 -21.84 14.15 10.71
C ASP A 326 -22.23 15.24 9.69
N THR A 327 -21.80 15.10 8.44
CA THR A 327 -22.23 15.99 7.35
C THR A 327 -23.58 15.60 6.76
N ALA A 328 -24.03 14.37 6.99
CA ALA A 328 -25.29 13.86 6.46
C ALA A 328 -26.48 14.43 7.25
N GLU A 329 -27.55 14.77 6.53
CA GLU A 329 -28.80 15.16 7.16
C GLU A 329 -29.34 14.00 8.03
N PRO A 330 -29.67 14.23 9.31
CA PRO A 330 -30.17 13.18 10.20
C PRO A 330 -31.40 12.47 9.63
N GLY A 331 -31.34 11.15 9.47
CA GLY A 331 -32.43 10.34 8.92
C GLY A 331 -32.55 10.36 7.39
N GLY A 332 -31.71 11.14 6.69
CA GLY A 332 -31.56 11.12 5.24
C GLY A 332 -30.97 9.80 4.72
N ASP A 333 -30.96 9.64 3.39
CA ASP A 333 -30.46 8.43 2.71
C ASP A 333 -28.99 8.16 3.04
N MET A 334 -28.15 9.21 2.98
CA MET A 334 -26.73 9.13 3.31
C MET A 334 -26.48 8.71 4.76
N ASP A 335 -27.16 9.32 5.74
CA ASP A 335 -27.03 8.93 7.15
C ASP A 335 -27.45 7.46 7.36
N ARG A 336 -28.56 7.05 6.74
CA ARG A 336 -29.04 5.67 6.84
C ARG A 336 -28.04 4.68 6.26
N PHE A 337 -27.47 4.98 5.09
CA PHE A 337 -26.48 4.12 4.45
C PHE A 337 -25.18 4.03 5.25
N PHE A 338 -24.63 5.17 5.69
CA PHE A 338 -23.42 5.20 6.51
C PHE A 338 -23.62 4.49 7.84
N ARG A 339 -24.75 4.70 8.51
CA ARG A 339 -25.10 3.98 9.73
C ARG A 339 -25.20 2.47 9.50
N PHE A 340 -25.86 2.05 8.43
CA PHE A 340 -25.93 0.63 8.05
C PHE A 340 -24.52 0.03 7.86
N ARG A 341 -23.61 0.72 7.16
CA ARG A 341 -22.23 0.26 6.97
C ARG A 341 -21.47 0.13 8.29
N LEU A 342 -21.63 1.07 9.21
CA LEU A 342 -20.91 1.11 10.47
C LEU A 342 -21.46 0.13 11.53
N GLU A 343 -22.77 -0.12 11.52
CA GLU A 343 -23.44 -0.91 12.57
C GLU A 343 -23.62 -2.39 12.20
N ASP A 344 -23.69 -2.73 10.90
CA ASP A 344 -23.90 -4.12 10.45
C ASP A 344 -22.62 -4.76 9.91
N GLU A 345 -21.77 -5.25 10.83
CA GLU A 345 -20.50 -5.94 10.52
C GLU A 345 -20.67 -7.12 9.55
N ARG A 346 -21.88 -7.71 9.42
CA ARG A 346 -22.15 -8.84 8.53
C ARG A 346 -22.02 -8.49 7.05
N TYR A 347 -22.08 -7.20 6.72
CA TYR A 347 -21.89 -6.67 5.37
C TYR A 347 -20.53 -5.98 5.19
N ASP A 348 -19.60 -6.13 6.15
CA ASP A 348 -18.23 -5.72 5.94
C ASP A 348 -17.59 -6.58 4.85
N ASN A 349 -17.28 -5.95 3.73
CA ASN A 349 -16.69 -6.60 2.57
C ASN A 349 -15.17 -6.38 2.53
N GLY A 350 -14.60 -5.81 3.60
CA GLY A 350 -13.19 -5.42 3.65
C GLY A 350 -12.86 -4.35 2.63
N GLU A 351 -13.74 -3.35 2.46
CA GLU A 351 -13.64 -2.39 1.37
C GLU A 351 -12.54 -1.34 1.62
N TYR A 352 -11.71 -1.14 0.59
CA TYR A 352 -10.70 -0.10 0.51
C TYR A 352 -10.95 0.73 -0.75
N LEU A 353 -10.56 1.99 -0.71
CA LEU A 353 -10.67 2.92 -1.82
C LEU A 353 -9.28 3.33 -2.25
N SER A 354 -9.07 3.47 -3.55
CA SER A 354 -7.97 4.24 -4.13
C SER A 354 -8.52 5.47 -4.83
N GLN A 355 -7.67 6.48 -5.09
CA GLN A 355 -8.04 7.68 -5.84
C GLN A 355 -7.28 7.77 -7.15
N GLY A 356 -7.89 8.37 -8.16
CA GLY A 356 -7.23 8.64 -9.43
C GLY A 356 -6.85 7.36 -10.17
N ALA A 357 -5.60 7.33 -10.64
CA ALA A 357 -5.00 6.20 -11.33
C ALA A 357 -4.04 5.41 -10.41
N VAL A 358 -4.10 4.08 -10.50
CA VAL A 358 -3.25 3.13 -9.80
C VAL A 358 -2.47 2.31 -10.83
N HIS A 359 -1.16 2.53 -10.88
CA HIS A 359 -0.25 1.82 -11.76
C HIS A 359 0.07 0.43 -11.22
N LEU A 360 -0.15 -0.59 -12.04
CA LEU A 360 -0.16 -1.99 -11.62
C LEU A 360 1.07 -2.78 -12.06
N THR A 361 1.83 -2.26 -13.02
CA THR A 361 3.01 -2.90 -13.59
C THR A 361 3.97 -3.34 -12.48
N GLU A 362 4.33 -4.63 -12.49
CA GLU A 362 5.18 -5.31 -11.49
C GLU A 362 4.61 -5.40 -10.06
N ARG A 363 3.46 -4.80 -9.75
CA ARG A 363 2.90 -4.71 -8.39
C ARG A 363 1.53 -5.36 -8.24
N SER A 364 0.99 -5.88 -9.34
CA SER A 364 -0.25 -6.63 -9.39
C SER A 364 -0.11 -7.93 -10.18
N CYS A 365 -1.10 -8.80 -10.04
CA CYS A 365 -1.40 -9.82 -11.04
C CYS A 365 -2.90 -9.78 -11.39
N VAL A 366 -3.21 -10.04 -12.66
CA VAL A 366 -4.57 -10.18 -13.16
C VAL A 366 -4.80 -11.61 -13.63
N ILE A 367 -5.89 -12.22 -13.18
CA ILE A 367 -6.20 -13.63 -13.42
C ILE A 367 -7.67 -13.74 -13.81
N SER A 368 -8.01 -14.55 -14.82
CA SER A 368 -9.41 -14.81 -15.16
C SER A 368 -10.09 -15.67 -14.09
N LEU A 369 -11.40 -15.52 -13.90
CA LEU A 369 -12.15 -16.42 -13.02
C LEU A 369 -12.00 -17.88 -13.50
N HIS A 370 -12.02 -18.08 -14.82
CA HIS A 370 -11.80 -19.39 -15.44
C HIS A 370 -10.48 -20.04 -15.01
N ASP A 371 -9.38 -19.28 -14.98
CA ASP A 371 -8.08 -19.81 -14.54
C ASP A 371 -8.08 -20.31 -13.10
N LEU A 372 -8.83 -19.64 -12.22
CA LEU A 372 -9.01 -20.07 -10.83
C LEU A 372 -9.86 -21.33 -10.76
N GLU A 373 -10.94 -21.41 -11.56
CA GLU A 373 -11.77 -22.61 -11.67
C GLU A 373 -10.96 -23.81 -12.15
N GLN A 374 -10.15 -23.67 -13.20
CA GLN A 374 -9.26 -24.71 -13.73
C GLN A 374 -8.15 -25.11 -12.75
N ALA A 375 -7.68 -24.16 -11.93
CA ALA A 375 -6.72 -24.46 -10.86
C ALA A 375 -7.33 -25.27 -9.71
N GLY A 376 -8.65 -25.38 -9.64
CA GLY A 376 -9.39 -26.18 -8.67
C GLY A 376 -10.06 -25.38 -7.56
N LEU A 377 -10.33 -24.08 -7.76
CA LEU A 377 -11.10 -23.26 -6.82
C LEU A 377 -12.43 -23.93 -6.44
N ASN A 378 -13.11 -24.44 -7.45
CA ASN A 378 -14.40 -25.11 -7.37
C ASN A 378 -14.32 -26.52 -6.73
N ASN A 379 -13.12 -27.09 -6.60
CA ASN A 379 -12.89 -28.32 -5.85
C ASN A 379 -12.54 -28.01 -4.39
N LEU A 380 -11.85 -26.90 -4.14
CA LEU A 380 -11.55 -26.42 -2.80
C LEU A 380 -12.81 -25.93 -2.08
N TYR A 381 -13.67 -25.19 -2.80
CA TYR A 381 -14.93 -24.65 -2.31
C TYR A 381 -16.07 -25.01 -3.27
N PRO A 382 -16.67 -26.22 -3.15
CA PRO A 382 -17.80 -26.63 -3.96
C PRO A 382 -19.01 -25.71 -3.85
N ASP A 383 -19.14 -24.98 -2.73
CA ASP A 383 -20.20 -24.01 -2.46
C ASP A 383 -20.28 -22.88 -3.51
N PHE A 384 -19.21 -22.62 -4.27
CA PHE A 384 -19.22 -21.66 -5.39
C PHE A 384 -19.97 -22.17 -6.64
N LYS A 385 -20.19 -23.49 -6.75
CA LYS A 385 -20.93 -24.08 -7.87
C LYS A 385 -22.44 -23.96 -7.75
N ASP A 386 -22.95 -23.67 -6.56
CA ASP A 386 -24.39 -23.59 -6.26
C ASP A 386 -25.10 -22.63 -7.24
N PRO A 387 -25.98 -23.12 -8.14
CA PRO A 387 -26.62 -22.29 -9.15
C PRO A 387 -27.48 -21.16 -8.58
N GLU A 388 -28.14 -21.39 -7.43
CA GLU A 388 -29.01 -20.39 -6.83
C GLU A 388 -28.20 -19.30 -6.12
N ALA A 389 -27.05 -19.68 -5.56
CA ALA A 389 -26.09 -18.76 -4.99
C ALA A 389 -25.51 -17.76 -6.01
N LYS A 390 -25.44 -18.13 -7.30
CA LYS A 390 -24.91 -17.24 -8.36
C LYS A 390 -25.77 -15.99 -8.59
N LYS A 391 -27.03 -16.00 -8.15
CA LYS A 391 -27.94 -14.83 -8.22
C LYS A 391 -27.69 -13.81 -7.11
N GLN A 392 -26.87 -14.16 -6.12
CA GLN A 392 -26.63 -13.35 -4.93
C GLN A 392 -25.15 -13.05 -4.76
N TRP A 393 -24.83 -11.83 -4.34
CA TRP A 393 -23.47 -11.41 -4.04
C TRP A 393 -23.27 -11.26 -2.53
N THR A 394 -23.61 -10.10 -1.97
CA THR A 394 -23.38 -9.77 -0.55
C THR A 394 -24.11 -10.73 0.40
N LYS A 395 -25.37 -11.08 0.09
CA LYS A 395 -26.15 -12.06 0.86
C LYS A 395 -25.53 -13.46 0.84
N ARG A 396 -24.93 -13.87 -0.28
CA ARG A 396 -24.25 -15.17 -0.38
C ARG A 396 -22.97 -15.18 0.44
N VAL A 397 -22.16 -14.13 0.36
CA VAL A 397 -20.94 -14.01 1.17
C VAL A 397 -21.27 -14.08 2.65
N ARG A 398 -22.32 -13.36 3.10
CA ARG A 398 -22.82 -13.44 4.47
C ARG A 398 -23.18 -14.88 4.86
N TYR A 399 -23.94 -15.59 4.01
CA TYR A 399 -24.28 -16.98 4.25
C TYR A 399 -23.04 -17.88 4.36
N LEU A 400 -22.08 -17.73 3.44
CA LEU A 400 -20.84 -18.51 3.45
C LEU A 400 -20.04 -18.27 4.72
N ARG A 401 -19.88 -17.01 5.16
CA ARG A 401 -19.18 -16.68 6.42
C ARG A 401 -19.85 -17.33 7.63
N THR A 402 -21.18 -17.28 7.72
CA THR A 402 -21.92 -17.96 8.79
C THR A 402 -21.72 -19.47 8.73
N PHE A 403 -21.87 -20.07 7.54
CA PHE A 403 -21.74 -21.51 7.35
C PHE A 403 -20.32 -22.02 7.60
N TRP A 404 -19.32 -21.21 7.29
CA TRP A 404 -17.90 -21.54 7.45
C TRP A 404 -17.30 -21.05 8.78
N SER A 405 -18.12 -20.51 9.68
CA SER A 405 -17.69 -20.05 11.01
C SER A 405 -17.40 -21.20 11.98
N THR A 406 -18.05 -22.36 11.79
CA THR A 406 -17.80 -23.55 12.61
C THR A 406 -16.45 -24.14 12.27
N GLU A 407 -15.67 -24.45 13.31
CA GLU A 407 -14.33 -24.99 13.18
C GLU A 407 -14.33 -26.36 12.49
N GLN A 408 -13.43 -26.54 11.52
CA GLN A 408 -13.33 -27.73 10.69
C GLN A 408 -11.87 -28.16 10.51
N THR A 409 -11.62 -29.46 10.37
CA THR A 409 -10.28 -29.95 10.03
C THR A 409 -9.95 -29.69 8.56
N THR A 410 -8.68 -29.78 8.21
CA THR A 410 -8.19 -29.58 6.84
C THR A 410 -7.75 -30.90 6.24
N THR A 411 -8.02 -31.13 4.96
CA THR A 411 -7.49 -32.31 4.27
C THR A 411 -6.23 -31.96 3.48
N GLY A 412 -5.32 -32.92 3.29
CA GLY A 412 -4.16 -32.72 2.41
C GLY A 412 -4.56 -32.43 0.95
N GLN A 413 -5.76 -32.85 0.53
CA GLN A 413 -6.31 -32.53 -0.78
C GLN A 413 -6.70 -31.05 -0.89
N GLU A 414 -7.31 -30.46 0.14
CA GLU A 414 -7.61 -29.02 0.18
C GLU A 414 -6.32 -28.19 0.11
N ILE A 415 -5.27 -28.55 0.85
CA ILE A 415 -3.95 -27.89 0.77
C ILE A 415 -3.41 -27.92 -0.67
N ARG A 416 -3.51 -29.08 -1.34
CA ARG A 416 -3.09 -29.22 -2.74
C ARG A 416 -3.91 -28.37 -3.71
N TYR A 417 -5.20 -28.20 -3.48
CA TYR A 417 -6.04 -27.29 -4.28
C TYR A 417 -5.67 -25.83 -3.99
N ALA A 418 -5.54 -25.43 -2.73
CA ALA A 418 -5.17 -24.08 -2.33
C ALA A 418 -3.82 -23.66 -2.94
N LEU A 419 -2.79 -24.52 -2.87
CA LEU A 419 -1.49 -24.27 -3.50
C LEU A 419 -1.57 -24.16 -5.02
N ARG A 420 -2.48 -24.88 -5.69
CA ARG A 420 -2.66 -24.76 -7.15
C ARG A 420 -3.31 -23.44 -7.54
N VAL A 421 -4.34 -23.04 -6.83
CA VAL A 421 -5.01 -21.75 -7.03
C VAL A 421 -4.04 -20.61 -6.71
N ALA A 422 -3.31 -20.69 -5.60
CA ALA A 422 -2.34 -19.70 -5.17
C ALA A 422 -1.24 -19.43 -6.20
N LYS A 423 -0.79 -20.46 -6.94
CA LYS A 423 0.22 -20.30 -8.01
C LYS A 423 -0.22 -19.40 -9.16
N LYS A 424 -1.52 -19.15 -9.32
CA LYS A 424 -2.03 -18.20 -10.32
C LYS A 424 -1.72 -16.75 -9.94
N PHE A 425 -1.51 -16.47 -8.66
CA PHE A 425 -1.17 -15.15 -8.13
C PHE A 425 0.34 -14.93 -8.16
N THR A 426 0.88 -14.69 -9.36
CA THR A 426 2.32 -14.78 -9.67
C THR A 426 3.23 -13.82 -8.91
N ILE A 427 2.71 -12.68 -8.45
CA ILE A 427 3.51 -11.69 -7.71
C ILE A 427 3.60 -11.98 -6.22
N PHE A 428 2.76 -12.88 -5.70
CA PHE A 428 2.67 -13.15 -4.27
C PHE A 428 3.43 -14.42 -3.90
N ASN A 429 3.78 -14.52 -2.62
CA ASN A 429 4.19 -15.80 -2.07
C ASN A 429 3.05 -16.80 -2.19
N THR A 430 3.34 -17.96 -2.80
CA THR A 430 2.35 -19.03 -2.96
C THR A 430 1.79 -19.51 -1.61
N LEU A 431 2.61 -19.53 -0.55
CA LEU A 431 2.16 -19.93 0.78
C LEU A 431 1.18 -18.93 1.38
N ASP A 432 1.45 -17.63 1.24
CA ASP A 432 0.59 -16.57 1.79
C ASP A 432 -0.80 -16.60 1.14
N ILE A 433 -0.86 -16.74 -0.19
CA ILE A 433 -2.16 -16.85 -0.88
C ILE A 433 -2.86 -18.18 -0.59
N ALA A 434 -2.11 -19.28 -0.46
CA ALA A 434 -2.71 -20.56 -0.08
C ALA A 434 -3.29 -20.52 1.34
N LEU A 435 -2.59 -19.88 2.28
CA LEU A 435 -3.08 -19.60 3.63
C LEU A 435 -4.36 -18.77 3.56
N LEU A 436 -4.33 -17.64 2.85
CA LEU A 436 -5.46 -16.74 2.65
C LEU A 436 -6.70 -17.47 2.10
N LEU A 437 -6.50 -18.37 1.13
CA LEU A 437 -7.57 -19.22 0.60
C LEU A 437 -8.11 -20.15 1.67
N LEU A 438 -7.23 -20.93 2.34
CA LEU A 438 -7.65 -21.93 3.33
C LEU A 438 -8.49 -21.33 4.45
N VAL A 439 -8.10 -20.16 4.97
CA VAL A 439 -8.77 -19.48 6.09
C VAL A 439 -10.09 -18.79 5.73
N PHE A 440 -10.60 -18.96 4.49
CA PHE A 440 -12.01 -18.70 4.20
C PHE A 440 -12.93 -19.47 5.16
N LYS A 441 -12.53 -20.70 5.51
CA LYS A 441 -13.16 -21.49 6.57
C LYS A 441 -12.43 -21.31 7.89
N ASN A 442 -13.18 -21.35 8.98
CA ASN A 442 -12.60 -21.53 10.30
C ASN A 442 -12.01 -22.94 10.39
N ARG A 443 -10.68 -23.05 10.33
CA ARG A 443 -9.96 -24.33 10.29
C ARG A 443 -9.23 -24.55 11.61
N THR A 444 -9.24 -25.78 12.12
CA THR A 444 -8.48 -26.13 13.33
C THR A 444 -6.98 -26.03 13.04
N ILE A 445 -6.28 -25.30 13.89
CA ILE A 445 -4.84 -25.02 13.77
C ILE A 445 -4.11 -25.87 14.80
N ARG A 446 -2.97 -26.45 14.40
CA ARG A 446 -2.07 -27.14 15.32
C ARG A 446 -1.45 -26.08 16.23
N THR A 447 -1.96 -26.00 17.46
CA THR A 447 -1.43 -25.11 18.48
C THR A 447 0.01 -25.50 18.80
N ALA A 448 0.97 -24.79 18.20
CA ALA A 448 2.26 -24.57 18.85
C ALA A 448 1.99 -23.54 19.95
N ARG A 449 2.25 -23.92 21.21
CA ARG A 449 2.22 -22.98 22.34
C ARG A 449 3.11 -21.78 22.02
N THR A 450 2.51 -20.64 21.76
CA THR A 450 3.17 -19.34 21.87
C THR A 450 2.23 -18.44 22.64
N GLU A 451 2.53 -18.27 23.93
CA GLU A 451 1.77 -17.44 24.88
C GLU A 451 2.01 -15.93 24.69
N ASP A 452 2.65 -15.48 23.60
CA ASP A 452 3.29 -14.14 23.55
C ASP A 452 2.90 -13.20 22.38
N VAL A 453 1.90 -13.52 21.55
CA VAL A 453 1.39 -12.53 20.56
C VAL A 453 -0.09 -12.27 20.80
N GLN A 454 -0.36 -11.48 21.83
CA GLN A 454 -1.72 -11.08 22.20
C GLN A 454 -2.04 -9.71 21.58
N GLU A 455 -2.18 -9.66 20.25
CA GLU A 455 -3.01 -8.59 19.68
C GLU A 455 -4.45 -8.85 20.11
N SER A 456 -5.10 -7.84 20.71
CA SER A 456 -6.49 -7.95 21.14
C SER A 456 -7.36 -8.32 19.92
N PRO A 457 -8.30 -9.28 20.05
CA PRO A 457 -9.30 -9.54 19.01
C PRO A 457 -10.01 -8.28 18.49
N GLU A 458 -10.09 -7.23 19.31
CA GLU A 458 -10.67 -5.94 18.96
C GLU A 458 -9.81 -5.14 17.97
N SER A 459 -8.48 -5.23 18.02
CA SER A 459 -7.59 -4.55 17.07
C SER A 459 -7.64 -5.19 15.67
N LEU A 460 -7.97 -6.48 15.59
CA LEU A 460 -8.08 -7.18 14.30
C LEU A 460 -9.36 -6.85 13.54
N LYS A 461 -10.46 -6.48 14.23
CA LYS A 461 -11.71 -6.03 13.59
C LYS A 461 -11.49 -4.82 12.67
N GLU A 462 -10.43 -4.06 12.92
CA GLU A 462 -10.03 -2.91 12.11
C GLU A 462 -9.45 -3.29 10.74
N TYR A 463 -9.21 -4.58 10.46
CA TYR A 463 -8.66 -5.02 9.18
C TYR A 463 -9.69 -5.61 8.20
N GLY A 464 -10.91 -5.91 8.66
CA GLY A 464 -11.99 -6.37 7.79
C GLY A 464 -12.73 -7.60 8.30
N PRO A 465 -13.31 -8.40 7.39
CA PRO A 465 -14.16 -9.53 7.73
C PRO A 465 -13.38 -10.72 8.31
N ASP A 466 -14.11 -11.67 8.89
CA ASP A 466 -13.55 -12.80 9.65
C ASP A 466 -12.43 -13.57 8.93
N GLU A 467 -12.57 -13.84 7.63
CA GLU A 467 -11.54 -14.55 6.86
C GLU A 467 -10.24 -13.75 6.72
N VAL A 468 -10.31 -12.43 6.68
CA VAL A 468 -9.15 -11.53 6.64
C VAL A 468 -8.49 -11.48 8.02
N GLN A 469 -9.29 -11.41 9.08
CA GLN A 469 -8.77 -11.46 10.46
C GLN A 469 -8.05 -12.77 10.76
N ARG A 470 -8.62 -13.91 10.32
CA ARG A 470 -7.95 -15.23 10.42
C ARG A 470 -6.64 -15.23 9.64
N TYR A 471 -6.63 -14.73 8.40
CA TYR A 471 -5.41 -14.65 7.62
C TYR A 471 -4.31 -13.86 8.34
N LEU A 472 -4.61 -12.66 8.85
CA LEU A 472 -3.61 -11.82 9.51
C LEU A 472 -3.04 -12.47 10.77
N ARG A 473 -3.91 -13.09 11.58
CA ARG A 473 -3.50 -13.86 12.77
C ARG A 473 -2.55 -14.99 12.40
N GLU A 474 -2.90 -15.79 11.41
CA GLU A 474 -2.10 -16.96 11.05
C GLU A 474 -0.84 -16.64 10.25
N ALA A 475 -0.87 -15.57 9.44
CA ALA A 475 0.30 -15.09 8.73
C ALA A 475 1.38 -14.62 9.72
N ALA A 476 1.00 -13.94 10.81
CA ALA A 476 1.92 -13.57 11.88
C ALA A 476 2.60 -14.81 12.50
N THR A 477 1.82 -15.87 12.75
CA THR A 477 2.33 -17.15 13.27
C THR A 477 3.29 -17.82 12.28
N MET A 478 2.96 -17.87 10.99
CA MET A 478 3.81 -18.48 9.96
C MET A 478 5.13 -17.72 9.76
N HIS A 479 5.11 -16.39 9.77
CA HIS A 479 6.32 -15.57 9.66
C HIS A 479 7.25 -15.73 10.88
N TRP A 480 6.70 -16.00 12.06
CA TRP A 480 7.50 -16.27 13.26
C TRP A 480 8.27 -17.61 13.14
N HIS A 481 7.62 -18.66 12.64
CA HIS A 481 8.26 -19.95 12.37
C HIS A 481 9.28 -19.88 11.23
N GLY A 482 9.13 -18.93 10.29
CA GLY A 482 10.04 -18.70 9.16
C GLY A 482 11.35 -17.97 9.50
N ARG A 483 11.49 -17.33 10.68
CA ARG A 483 12.77 -16.70 11.09
C ARG A 483 13.88 -17.72 11.39
N GLY A 484 13.56 -19.01 11.45
CA GLY A 484 14.52 -20.11 11.38
C GLY A 484 14.92 -20.46 9.94
N GLY A 485 15.45 -19.50 9.18
CA GLY A 485 16.29 -19.79 7.99
C GLY A 485 15.67 -20.54 6.81
N PHE A 486 14.47 -20.17 6.33
CA PHE A 486 13.98 -20.65 5.02
C PHE A 486 13.55 -19.51 4.10
N ASP A 487 14.40 -19.19 3.12
CA ASP A 487 14.03 -18.36 1.98
C ASP A 487 12.99 -19.10 1.12
N SER A 488 11.73 -18.69 1.28
CA SER A 488 10.52 -19.40 0.79
C SER A 488 10.35 -19.43 -0.73
N THR A 489 11.15 -18.65 -1.45
CA THR A 489 11.03 -18.44 -2.90
C THR A 489 11.41 -19.69 -3.71
N ASN A 490 12.31 -20.53 -3.20
CA ASN A 490 12.85 -21.70 -3.92
C ASN A 490 12.46 -23.09 -3.35
N LEU A 491 11.50 -23.18 -2.43
CA LEU A 491 11.13 -24.49 -1.86
C LEU A 491 10.35 -25.38 -2.84
N HIS A 492 10.77 -26.65 -2.91
CA HIS A 492 10.11 -27.71 -3.68
C HIS A 492 8.65 -27.91 -3.22
N ARG A 493 7.77 -28.36 -4.14
CA ARG A 493 6.32 -28.49 -3.90
C ARG A 493 5.98 -29.31 -2.65
N SER A 494 6.76 -30.36 -2.38
CA SER A 494 6.61 -31.22 -1.20
C SER A 494 6.84 -30.45 0.10
N CYS A 495 7.76 -29.48 0.11
CA CYS A 495 8.10 -28.75 1.33
C CYS A 495 7.07 -27.63 1.62
N LYS A 496 6.51 -26.99 0.59
CA LYS A 496 5.43 -26.00 0.76
C LYS A 496 4.14 -26.62 1.33
N ALA A 497 3.75 -27.80 0.87
CA ALA A 497 2.61 -28.53 1.43
C ALA A 497 2.87 -28.90 2.90
N GLN A 498 4.07 -29.40 3.21
CA GLN A 498 4.46 -29.78 4.56
C GLN A 498 4.42 -28.60 5.55
N ILE A 499 4.80 -27.39 5.11
CA ILE A 499 4.67 -26.18 5.94
C ILE A 499 3.20 -25.93 6.32
N LEU A 500 2.27 -25.99 5.36
CA LEU A 500 0.84 -25.80 5.66
C LEU A 500 0.24 -26.96 6.46
N GLU A 501 0.71 -28.19 6.24
CA GLU A 501 0.32 -29.37 7.03
C GLU A 501 0.81 -29.29 8.48
N ASN A 502 1.89 -28.54 8.74
CA ASN A 502 2.36 -28.26 10.10
C ASN A 502 1.51 -27.18 10.79
N VAL A 503 0.89 -26.27 10.03
CA VAL A 503 -0.02 -25.24 10.56
C VAL A 503 -1.40 -25.83 10.86
N PHE A 504 -1.99 -26.58 9.94
CA PHE A 504 -3.37 -27.06 10.08
C PHE A 504 -3.46 -28.47 10.67
N GLN A 505 -4.52 -28.73 11.44
CA GLN A 505 -4.84 -30.10 11.83
C GLN A 505 -5.37 -30.86 10.61
N ILE A 506 -4.57 -31.84 10.16
CA ILE A 506 -4.89 -32.66 8.99
C ILE A 506 -5.72 -33.88 9.37
N THR A 507 -6.82 -34.10 8.65
CA THR A 507 -7.54 -35.37 8.64
C THR A 507 -7.16 -36.19 7.42
N GLU A 508 -6.93 -37.49 7.64
CA GLU A 508 -6.78 -38.45 6.55
C GLU A 508 -8.16 -38.74 5.97
N THR A 509 -8.36 -38.39 4.71
CA THR A 509 -9.53 -38.78 3.91
C THR A 509 -9.08 -39.38 2.61
#